data_AF-Q1N5S8-F1
#
_entry.id   AF-Q1N5S8-F1
#
_cell.length_a   1.000
_cell.length_b   1.000
_cell.length_c   1.000
_cell.angle_alpha   90.00
_cell.angle_beta   90.00
_cell.angle_gamma   90.00
#
_symmetry.space_group_name_H-M   'P 1'
#
loop_
_entity.id
_entity.type
_entity.pdbx_description
1 polymer ?
#
loop_
_entity_poly.entity_id
_entity_poly.type
_entity_poly.pdbx_seq_one_letter_code
_entity_poly.pdbx_strand_id
1 'polypeptide(L)'
;MLPARLLMLIKAFVLSSCFLSLVACFDFGGDDDDDSGGGTTVAAGYFLDSAVGNIRYESTDHTGYTERNGYFPYTPGQTITLSYDGLTLGTVTTSSNSLVVTPATILGQVNPSNTTNLTQPVKNLLVLLQSMDEDQNLDNGIYLISNRNDSTSTQNPFANINLSASKDDFASALQNVVNSEFSGRGITLVDEAAALEHFQDTLNKLSASASFLGRWIARNGEYGDISAIYDFSANGEVTVTEYDDCANNDIYWSSTVESTDSNCTTRPAFTQSYSLVGNALSLTGSGITDTCIVVSSSEFEIIASCIYQGVDEVETTIFQKDNIEFAEATVAGKYTEIERGSSGLLSTIEFTLNGGSKGGSYSVIGGSSSDNNGDTGTIEDWSINTGGNLVFNGTDDADASFDGEYRPAQSGLVYLAGTWITDYDDNSSWVPSLLRNVKANSNVNTIADIDGFHGIYDAETGVCKGVIILNSTNYEVYDSDATSNLICDYPDNFDELTPSKTYSVSTSDSLLELTENATSKWCVLLHTQLGGVIKYVACSTNASGFDLEVWRQL
;
A
#
# COMPACT_ATOMS: atom_id res chain seq x y z
N MET A 1 -36.00 5.98 27.28
CA MET A 1 -34.87 5.06 27.48
C MET A 1 -34.07 5.10 26.19
N LEU A 2 -33.11 6.02 26.13
CA LEU A 2 -32.17 6.21 25.02
C LEU A 2 -30.85 5.49 25.39
N PRO A 3 -30.17 4.79 24.46
CA PRO A 3 -28.87 4.20 24.72
C PRO A 3 -27.71 5.11 24.32
N ALA A 4 -26.72 5.13 25.21
CA ALA A 4 -25.32 5.57 25.15
C ALA A 4 -24.67 5.75 23.75
N ARG A 5 -24.92 6.89 23.10
CA ARG A 5 -24.03 7.50 22.09
C ARG A 5 -23.66 8.91 22.55
N LEU A 6 -22.81 9.01 23.58
CA LEU A 6 -22.10 10.24 23.97
C LEU A 6 -21.10 9.94 25.09
N LEU A 7 -20.06 9.14 24.81
CA LEU A 7 -18.92 9.01 25.73
C LEU A 7 -17.64 8.54 25.02
N MET A 8 -17.31 9.11 23.88
CA MET A 8 -15.97 9.07 23.31
C MET A 8 -15.70 10.49 22.79
N LEU A 9 -14.49 10.98 23.03
CA LEU A 9 -14.03 12.37 22.95
C LEU A 9 -14.35 13.22 24.19
N ILE A 10 -13.31 13.92 24.65
CA ILE A 10 -13.18 14.72 25.88
C ILE A 10 -12.68 13.93 27.10
N LYS A 11 -11.39 13.59 27.08
CA LYS A 11 -10.55 13.55 28.30
C LYS A 11 -9.04 13.52 28.01
N ALA A 12 -8.52 14.56 27.38
CA ALA A 12 -7.10 14.91 27.53
C ALA A 12 -6.93 16.41 27.34
N PHE A 13 -7.22 17.19 28.37
CA PHE A 13 -6.51 18.46 28.60
C PHE A 13 -6.70 18.95 30.04
N VAL A 14 -5.78 19.81 30.47
CA VAL A 14 -5.66 20.55 31.74
C VAL A 14 -4.83 19.78 32.81
N LEU A 15 -3.64 20.25 33.26
CA LEU A 15 -3.30 21.58 33.80
C LEU A 15 -1.79 21.88 33.73
N SER A 16 -1.37 23.04 33.20
CA SER A 16 -0.41 23.93 33.89
C SER A 16 -0.40 25.38 33.32
N SER A 17 -1.32 26.18 33.87
CA SER A 17 -1.23 27.59 34.30
C SER A 17 -0.58 28.73 33.48
N CYS A 18 -1.38 29.81 33.39
CA CYS A 18 -1.07 31.26 33.31
C CYS A 18 -0.67 31.87 31.96
N PHE A 19 -1.57 32.67 31.35
CA PHE A 19 -1.66 34.13 31.55
C PHE A 19 -2.92 34.72 30.88
N LEU A 20 -3.51 35.73 31.54
CA LEU A 20 -4.73 36.48 31.19
C LEU A 20 -4.63 37.20 29.83
N SER A 21 -5.73 37.28 29.05
CA SER A 21 -6.51 38.54 28.85
C SER A 21 -7.65 38.48 27.79
N LEU A 22 -8.81 38.98 28.23
CA LEU A 22 -9.89 39.75 27.55
C LEU A 22 -10.81 39.18 26.42
N VAL A 23 -12.05 38.91 26.84
CA VAL A 23 -13.37 39.44 26.37
C VAL A 23 -13.79 39.32 24.89
N ALA A 24 -14.83 38.50 24.65
CA ALA A 24 -16.15 38.89 24.08
C ALA A 24 -17.06 37.64 24.08
N CYS A 25 -17.89 37.40 25.10
CA CYS A 25 -19.34 37.65 25.10
C CYS A 25 -20.04 37.33 23.76
N PHE A 26 -20.61 36.14 23.63
CA PHE A 26 -21.92 35.96 22.99
C PHE A 26 -22.71 34.85 23.71
N ASP A 27 -23.96 35.23 23.98
CA ASP A 27 -25.05 34.58 24.68
C ASP A 27 -25.79 33.64 23.71
N PHE A 28 -26.15 32.44 24.14
CA PHE A 28 -27.15 31.63 23.47
C PHE A 28 -28.04 30.95 24.51
N GLY A 29 -29.16 31.62 24.80
CA GLY A 29 -30.37 31.00 25.29
C GLY A 29 -30.97 30.08 24.24
N GLY A 30 -31.58 28.99 24.71
CA GLY A 30 -32.33 28.08 23.88
C GLY A 30 -33.67 28.68 23.46
N ASP A 31 -33.99 28.46 22.18
CA ASP A 31 -35.35 28.28 21.70
C ASP A 31 -35.32 27.03 20.80
N ASP A 32 -36.27 26.13 21.08
CA ASP A 32 -36.60 24.99 20.24
C ASP A 32 -37.19 25.51 18.93
N ASP A 33 -36.45 25.36 17.83
CA ASP A 33 -37.00 25.46 16.48
C ASP A 33 -36.60 24.19 15.71
N ASP A 34 -37.64 23.41 15.36
CA ASP A 34 -37.63 22.35 14.36
C ASP A 34 -37.18 22.95 13.00
N ASP A 35 -35.87 23.02 12.75
CA ASP A 35 -35.36 23.29 11.41
C ASP A 35 -35.16 21.98 10.66
N SER A 36 -36.04 21.76 9.70
CA SER A 36 -35.93 20.73 8.67
C SER A 36 -34.80 21.12 7.71
N GLY A 37 -33.55 21.07 8.19
CA GLY A 37 -32.36 21.35 7.42
C GLY A 37 -32.18 20.30 6.35
N GLY A 38 -32.46 20.66 5.09
CA GLY A 38 -32.02 19.92 3.92
C GLY A 38 -30.50 19.90 3.88
N GLY A 39 -29.88 18.93 4.56
CA GLY A 39 -28.46 18.67 4.45
C GLY A 39 -28.12 18.38 2.99
N THR A 40 -27.26 19.21 2.39
CA THR A 40 -26.63 18.89 1.11
C THR A 40 -25.92 17.55 1.27
N THR A 41 -26.39 16.53 0.54
CA THR A 41 -25.77 15.20 0.54
C THR A 41 -24.35 15.33 0.01
N VAL A 42 -23.36 15.23 0.90
CA VAL A 42 -21.94 15.16 0.51
C VAL A 42 -21.69 13.78 -0.09
N ALA A 43 -21.06 13.76 -1.26
CA ALA A 43 -20.70 12.58 -2.02
C ALA A 43 -19.17 12.47 -2.11
N ALA A 44 -18.69 11.26 -2.41
CA ALA A 44 -17.26 10.96 -2.50
C ALA A 44 -16.77 10.91 -3.96
N GLY A 45 -15.69 11.65 -4.24
CA GLY A 45 -14.96 11.64 -5.51
C GLY A 45 -13.56 11.06 -5.35
N TYR A 46 -13.02 10.43 -6.39
CA TYR A 46 -11.63 9.95 -6.44
C TYR A 46 -10.98 10.36 -7.75
N PHE A 47 -9.76 10.88 -7.70
CA PHE A 47 -8.98 11.19 -8.90
C PHE A 47 -7.86 10.18 -9.11
N LEU A 48 -7.91 9.44 -10.24
CA LEU A 48 -7.15 8.21 -10.43
C LEU A 48 -6.30 8.13 -11.71
N ASP A 49 -5.00 7.92 -11.49
CA ASP A 49 -3.92 7.37 -12.33
C ASP A 49 -3.00 6.66 -11.31
N SER A 50 -3.42 5.48 -10.83
CA SER A 50 -3.35 5.05 -9.42
C SER A 50 -4.09 6.02 -8.49
N ALA A 51 -3.92 5.98 -7.17
CA ALA A 51 -4.46 7.04 -6.31
C ALA A 51 -3.63 8.33 -6.47
N VAL A 52 -4.23 9.50 -6.68
CA VAL A 52 -3.47 10.75 -6.87
C VAL A 52 -3.78 11.80 -5.79
N GLY A 53 -2.84 11.98 -4.87
CA GLY A 53 -2.92 12.93 -3.76
C GLY A 53 -2.32 14.31 -4.02
N ASN A 54 -2.64 15.26 -3.13
CA ASN A 54 -2.14 16.64 -3.12
C ASN A 54 -2.55 17.52 -4.32
N ILE A 55 -3.67 17.20 -4.97
CA ILE A 55 -4.30 18.05 -5.99
C ILE A 55 -5.35 18.94 -5.34
N ARG A 56 -5.30 20.23 -5.61
CA ARG A 56 -6.32 21.16 -5.15
C ARG A 56 -7.64 20.90 -5.86
N TYR A 57 -8.71 20.64 -5.11
CA TYR A 57 -10.08 20.63 -5.63
C TYR A 57 -10.83 21.89 -5.18
N GLU A 58 -11.71 22.40 -6.05
CA GLU A 58 -12.52 23.58 -5.78
C GLU A 58 -13.89 23.47 -6.48
N SER A 59 -14.96 23.60 -5.71
CA SER A 59 -16.33 23.86 -6.17
C SER A 59 -16.97 24.99 -5.36
N THR A 60 -18.27 25.22 -5.58
CA THR A 60 -19.06 26.18 -4.81
C THR A 60 -19.01 25.93 -3.29
N ASP A 61 -19.08 24.67 -2.87
CA ASP A 61 -19.21 24.31 -1.44
C ASP A 61 -17.96 23.66 -0.85
N HIS A 62 -17.06 23.12 -1.68
CA HIS A 62 -15.93 22.29 -1.24
C HIS A 62 -14.61 22.82 -1.80
N THR A 63 -13.63 23.01 -0.92
CA THR A 63 -12.25 23.32 -1.31
C THR A 63 -11.27 22.58 -0.43
N GLY A 64 -10.19 22.06 -1.00
CA GLY A 64 -9.17 21.33 -0.24
C GLY A 64 -8.15 20.71 -1.17
N TYR A 65 -7.50 19.64 -0.69
CA TYR A 65 -6.56 18.84 -1.45
C TYR A 65 -6.97 17.39 -1.45
N THR A 66 -6.76 16.68 -2.56
CA THR A 66 -6.99 15.25 -2.61
C THR A 66 -6.11 14.55 -1.59
N GLU A 67 -6.68 13.60 -0.87
CA GLU A 67 -5.95 12.75 0.07
C GLU A 67 -5.05 11.75 -0.68
N ARG A 68 -4.21 10.99 0.03
CA ARG A 68 -3.26 10.04 -0.59
C ARG A 68 -3.94 8.95 -1.41
N ASN A 69 -5.18 8.60 -1.07
CA ASN A 69 -6.07 7.69 -1.82
C ASN A 69 -6.77 8.36 -3.03
N GLY A 70 -6.51 9.64 -3.30
CA GLY A 70 -7.16 10.43 -4.34
C GLY A 70 -8.55 10.97 -3.99
N TYR A 71 -9.02 10.80 -2.75
CA TYR A 71 -10.34 11.22 -2.29
C TYR A 71 -10.52 12.74 -2.31
N PHE A 72 -11.72 13.18 -2.65
CA PHE A 72 -12.22 14.53 -2.39
C PHE A 72 -13.74 14.54 -2.18
N PRO A 73 -14.28 15.34 -1.24
CA PRO A 73 -15.71 15.54 -1.07
C PRO A 73 -16.29 16.45 -2.17
N TYR A 74 -17.54 16.21 -2.56
CA TYR A 74 -18.30 17.11 -3.42
C TYR A 74 -19.81 17.06 -3.15
N THR A 75 -20.54 18.08 -3.63
CA THR A 75 -22.00 18.07 -3.67
C THR A 75 -22.46 17.70 -5.09
N PRO A 76 -23.28 16.64 -5.29
CA PRO A 76 -23.75 16.23 -6.62
C PRO A 76 -24.42 17.37 -7.38
N GLY A 77 -24.13 17.47 -8.68
CA GLY A 77 -24.62 18.53 -9.57
C GLY A 77 -23.67 19.72 -9.69
N GLN A 78 -22.62 19.80 -8.88
CA GLN A 78 -21.62 20.87 -8.96
C GLN A 78 -20.49 20.53 -9.92
N THR A 79 -19.87 21.57 -10.47
CA THR A 79 -18.61 21.46 -11.20
C THR A 79 -17.45 21.57 -10.22
N ILE A 80 -16.56 20.58 -10.28
CA ILE A 80 -15.31 20.55 -9.52
C ILE A 80 -14.17 20.91 -10.49
N THR A 81 -13.29 21.81 -10.05
CA THR A 81 -12.04 22.13 -10.74
C THR A 81 -10.89 21.47 -10.00
N LEU A 82 -10.04 20.74 -10.72
CA LEU A 82 -8.80 20.17 -10.17
C LEU A 82 -7.60 20.98 -10.64
N SER A 83 -6.70 21.31 -9.71
CA SER A 83 -5.51 22.11 -10.00
C SER A 83 -4.30 21.69 -9.15
N TYR A 84 -3.10 21.89 -9.66
CA TYR A 84 -1.86 21.59 -8.96
C TYR A 84 -0.91 22.79 -9.07
N ASP A 85 -0.56 23.37 -7.92
CA ASP A 85 0.32 24.55 -7.79
C ASP A 85 -0.04 25.70 -8.74
N GLY A 86 -1.34 25.87 -9.03
CA GLY A 86 -1.89 26.92 -9.88
C GLY A 86 -2.04 26.53 -11.36
N LEU A 87 -1.64 25.33 -11.79
CA LEU A 87 -1.99 24.74 -13.07
C LEU A 87 -3.36 24.07 -12.99
N THR A 88 -4.33 24.49 -13.80
CA THR A 88 -5.61 23.79 -13.93
C THR A 88 -5.42 22.48 -14.70
N LEU A 89 -5.75 21.36 -14.06
CA LEU A 89 -5.68 20.02 -14.66
C LEU A 89 -6.95 19.71 -15.47
N GLY A 90 -8.09 20.24 -15.03
CA GLY A 90 -9.36 20.18 -15.76
C GLY A 90 -10.57 20.36 -14.84
N THR A 91 -11.76 20.06 -15.36
CA THR A 91 -13.03 20.26 -14.66
C THR A 91 -14.00 19.13 -14.95
N VAL A 92 -14.77 18.70 -13.94
CA VAL A 92 -15.79 17.65 -14.09
C VAL A 92 -17.09 18.07 -13.42
N THR A 93 -18.22 17.79 -14.09
CA THR A 93 -19.55 17.96 -13.49
C THR A 93 -19.95 16.67 -12.79
N THR A 94 -20.23 16.79 -11.50
CA THR A 94 -20.65 15.67 -10.66
C THR A 94 -22.14 15.37 -10.89
N SER A 95 -22.54 14.11 -11.09
CA SER A 95 -23.94 13.76 -11.40
C SER A 95 -24.49 12.56 -10.62
N SER A 96 -23.67 11.97 -9.76
CA SER A 96 -23.96 10.74 -9.02
C SER A 96 -23.56 10.92 -7.56
N ASN A 97 -23.94 9.96 -6.71
CA ASN A 97 -23.52 9.93 -5.30
C ASN A 97 -22.06 9.50 -5.12
N SER A 98 -21.40 9.09 -6.20
CA SER A 98 -19.99 8.69 -6.22
C SER A 98 -19.40 8.91 -7.61
N LEU A 99 -18.15 9.39 -7.69
CA LEU A 99 -17.51 9.75 -8.95
C LEU A 99 -16.05 9.28 -8.96
N VAL A 100 -15.71 8.41 -9.91
CA VAL A 100 -14.31 8.17 -10.27
C VAL A 100 -13.95 9.10 -11.43
N VAL A 101 -12.93 9.90 -11.22
CA VAL A 101 -12.36 10.83 -12.18
C VAL A 101 -10.98 10.32 -12.55
N THR A 102 -10.61 10.37 -13.82
CA THR A 102 -9.27 10.04 -14.30
C THR A 102 -8.73 11.20 -15.13
N PRO A 103 -7.41 11.28 -15.41
CA PRO A 103 -6.84 12.26 -16.33
C PRO A 103 -7.56 12.34 -17.67
N ALA A 104 -8.11 11.22 -18.15
CA ALA A 104 -8.92 11.21 -19.36
C ALA A 104 -10.30 11.84 -19.15
N THR A 105 -11.03 11.47 -18.09
CA THR A 105 -12.40 11.97 -17.88
C THR A 105 -12.44 13.44 -17.46
N ILE A 106 -11.45 13.93 -16.69
CA ILE A 106 -11.33 15.34 -16.29
C ILE A 106 -11.08 16.28 -17.48
N LEU A 107 -10.49 15.75 -18.56
CA LEU A 107 -10.26 16.42 -19.83
C LEU A 107 -11.30 16.07 -20.90
N GLY A 108 -12.43 15.46 -20.50
CA GLY A 108 -13.60 15.23 -21.35
C GLY A 108 -13.55 13.99 -22.24
N GLN A 109 -12.54 13.12 -22.09
CA GLN A 109 -12.53 11.80 -22.72
C GLN A 109 -13.30 10.80 -21.86
N VAL A 110 -14.54 10.50 -22.24
CA VAL A 110 -15.45 9.66 -21.46
C VAL A 110 -15.09 8.18 -21.62
N ASN A 111 -14.90 7.49 -20.49
CA ASN A 111 -14.75 6.04 -20.36
C ASN A 111 -13.76 5.38 -21.35
N PRO A 112 -12.49 5.83 -21.41
CA PRO A 112 -11.49 5.08 -22.17
C PRO A 112 -11.30 3.71 -21.52
N SER A 113 -11.42 2.63 -22.30
CA SER A 113 -11.04 1.28 -21.88
C SER A 113 -9.56 0.97 -22.13
N ASN A 114 -8.86 1.84 -22.86
CA ASN A 114 -7.43 1.74 -23.11
C ASN A 114 -6.81 3.09 -23.48
N THR A 115 -5.48 3.11 -23.54
CA THR A 115 -4.69 4.32 -23.77
C THR A 115 -4.44 4.69 -25.25
N THR A 116 -4.89 3.85 -26.20
CA THR A 116 -4.57 3.97 -27.65
C THR A 116 -5.02 5.30 -28.27
N ASN A 117 -6.15 5.85 -27.83
CA ASN A 117 -6.79 7.03 -28.43
C ASN A 117 -6.81 8.26 -27.49
N LEU A 118 -5.89 8.31 -26.51
CA LEU A 118 -5.80 9.45 -25.62
C LEU A 118 -5.26 10.69 -26.35
N THR A 119 -5.85 11.84 -26.05
CA THR A 119 -5.40 13.13 -26.63
C THR A 119 -4.07 13.56 -26.00
N GLN A 120 -3.30 14.42 -26.71
CA GLN A 120 -2.02 14.92 -26.16
C GLN A 120 -2.15 15.63 -24.80
N PRO A 121 -3.20 16.43 -24.53
CA PRO A 121 -3.46 16.96 -23.18
C PRO A 121 -3.52 15.91 -22.09
N VAL A 122 -4.19 14.77 -22.35
CA VAL A 122 -4.27 13.67 -21.38
C VAL A 122 -2.90 13.05 -21.18
N LYS A 123 -2.17 12.76 -22.27
CA LYS A 123 -0.81 12.19 -22.20
C LYS A 123 0.16 13.07 -21.42
N ASN A 124 0.15 14.37 -21.67
CA ASN A 124 0.97 15.34 -20.96
C ASN A 124 0.55 15.45 -19.48
N LEU A 125 -0.74 15.36 -19.17
CA LEU A 125 -1.22 15.30 -17.79
C LEU A 125 -0.68 14.05 -17.08
N LEU A 126 -0.74 12.87 -17.70
CA LEU A 126 -0.17 11.63 -17.15
C LEU A 126 1.33 11.78 -16.85
N VAL A 127 2.10 12.30 -17.82
CA VAL A 127 3.54 12.55 -17.64
C VAL A 127 3.80 13.49 -16.46
N LEU A 128 3.01 14.56 -16.31
CA LEU A 128 3.18 15.48 -15.18
C LEU A 128 2.86 14.83 -13.84
N LEU A 129 1.73 14.12 -13.74
CA LEU A 129 1.33 13.49 -12.48
C LEU A 129 2.38 12.49 -12.00
N GLN A 130 2.80 11.60 -12.90
CA GLN A 130 3.76 10.55 -12.56
C GLN A 130 5.18 11.07 -12.37
N SER A 131 5.61 12.10 -13.11
CA SER A 131 6.93 12.71 -12.90
C SER A 131 7.02 13.50 -11.61
N MET A 132 5.92 14.08 -11.14
CA MET A 132 5.90 14.92 -9.93
C MET A 132 5.54 14.14 -8.67
N ASP A 133 5.52 12.81 -8.74
CA ASP A 133 5.40 11.94 -7.60
C ASP A 133 6.61 12.11 -6.65
N GLU A 134 6.36 12.31 -5.36
CA GLU A 134 7.36 12.74 -4.39
C GLU A 134 8.48 11.70 -4.18
N ASP A 135 8.15 10.42 -4.20
CA ASP A 135 9.08 9.30 -4.01
C ASP A 135 9.49 8.60 -5.33
N GLN A 136 8.91 9.04 -6.46
CA GLN A 136 9.11 8.44 -7.79
C GLN A 136 8.71 6.96 -7.87
N ASN A 137 7.80 6.50 -7.00
CA ASN A 137 7.32 5.12 -6.92
C ASN A 137 5.80 5.04 -7.15
N LEU A 138 5.44 4.92 -8.42
CA LEU A 138 4.05 4.88 -8.89
C LEU A 138 3.25 3.66 -8.37
N ASP A 139 3.93 2.60 -7.91
CA ASP A 139 3.27 1.39 -7.42
C ASP A 139 2.53 1.62 -6.09
N ASN A 140 2.92 2.65 -5.31
CA ASN A 140 2.32 2.97 -4.01
C ASN A 140 1.26 4.10 -4.06
N GLY A 141 0.87 4.52 -5.27
CA GLY A 141 0.07 5.71 -5.51
C GLY A 141 0.95 6.92 -5.85
N ILE A 142 0.35 7.96 -6.42
CA ILE A 142 1.02 9.20 -6.77
C ILE A 142 0.72 10.25 -5.71
N TYR A 143 1.72 10.71 -4.97
CA TYR A 143 1.59 11.86 -4.09
C TYR A 143 2.38 13.03 -4.66
N LEU A 144 1.68 14.04 -5.19
CA LEU A 144 2.37 15.13 -5.87
C LEU A 144 3.21 15.93 -4.88
N ILE A 145 4.50 16.07 -5.17
CA ILE A 145 5.41 16.90 -4.40
C ILE A 145 4.94 18.37 -4.43
N SER A 146 5.22 19.17 -3.40
CA SER A 146 4.85 20.59 -3.43
C SER A 146 5.94 21.49 -2.86
N ASN A 147 6.08 22.68 -3.43
CA ASN A 147 6.98 23.73 -2.93
C ASN A 147 6.24 24.85 -2.18
N ARG A 148 4.94 24.70 -1.90
CA ARG A 148 4.08 25.74 -1.27
C ARG A 148 4.60 26.28 0.07
N ASN A 149 5.39 25.49 0.81
CA ASN A 149 5.96 25.90 2.10
C ASN A 149 7.28 26.70 1.96
N ASP A 150 7.82 26.85 0.75
CA ASP A 150 8.95 27.73 0.50
C ASP A 150 8.46 29.19 0.47
N SER A 151 8.61 29.86 1.61
CA SER A 151 8.27 31.28 1.82
C SER A 151 8.92 32.27 0.84
N THR A 152 9.83 31.83 -0.03
CA THR A 152 10.48 32.64 -1.07
C THR A 152 9.78 32.57 -2.44
N SER A 153 8.86 31.62 -2.66
CA SER A 153 8.17 31.45 -3.94
C SER A 153 6.85 32.23 -3.99
N THR A 154 6.87 33.40 -4.62
CA THR A 154 5.65 34.18 -4.91
C THR A 154 5.08 33.91 -6.31
N GLN A 155 5.63 32.93 -7.03
CA GLN A 155 5.33 32.71 -8.44
C GLN A 155 4.79 31.30 -8.65
N ASN A 156 3.70 31.16 -9.40
CA ASN A 156 3.17 29.85 -9.79
C ASN A 156 4.23 29.14 -10.67
N PRO A 157 4.84 28.05 -10.18
CA PRO A 157 5.95 27.38 -10.88
C PRO A 157 5.50 26.74 -12.20
N PHE A 158 4.22 26.37 -12.30
CA PHE A 158 3.62 25.75 -13.47
C PHE A 158 2.91 26.74 -14.40
N ALA A 159 3.07 28.06 -14.21
CA ALA A 159 2.36 29.08 -15.00
C ALA A 159 2.61 29.00 -16.52
N ASN A 160 3.76 28.47 -16.93
CA ASN A 160 4.14 28.31 -18.34
C ASN A 160 3.89 26.89 -18.87
N ILE A 161 3.34 25.98 -18.06
CA ILE A 161 3.01 24.64 -18.49
C ILE A 161 1.70 24.66 -19.28
N ASN A 162 1.75 24.10 -20.48
CA ASN A 162 0.61 23.97 -21.37
C ASN A 162 0.37 22.50 -21.70
N LEU A 163 -0.67 21.90 -21.12
CA LEU A 163 -1.03 20.51 -21.39
C LEU A 163 -1.30 20.25 -22.87
N SER A 164 -1.74 21.24 -23.65
CA SER A 164 -1.99 21.10 -25.09
C SER A 164 -0.75 21.21 -25.98
N ALA A 165 0.45 21.40 -25.41
CA ALA A 165 1.69 21.43 -26.17
C ALA A 165 2.04 20.07 -26.80
N SER A 166 2.98 20.07 -27.74
CA SER A 166 3.55 18.81 -28.26
C SER A 166 4.29 18.05 -27.14
N LYS A 167 4.50 16.73 -27.31
CA LYS A 167 5.25 15.90 -26.35
C LYS A 167 6.59 16.55 -25.95
N ASP A 168 7.37 16.97 -26.96
CA ASP A 168 8.72 17.48 -26.75
C ASP A 168 8.72 18.87 -26.09
N ASP A 169 7.81 19.75 -26.50
CA ASP A 169 7.67 21.08 -25.90
C ASP A 169 7.22 20.99 -24.44
N PHE A 170 6.29 20.09 -24.16
CA PHE A 170 5.79 19.85 -22.81
C PHE A 170 6.88 19.30 -21.89
N ALA A 171 7.57 18.24 -22.31
CA ALA A 171 8.65 17.64 -21.53
C ALA A 171 9.77 18.66 -21.26
N SER A 172 10.13 19.47 -22.25
CA SER A 172 11.12 20.55 -22.08
C SER A 172 10.66 21.60 -21.07
N ALA A 173 9.39 22.01 -21.11
CA ALA A 173 8.84 22.98 -20.17
C ALA A 173 8.77 22.41 -18.74
N LEU A 174 8.32 21.16 -18.57
CA LEU A 174 8.27 20.49 -17.28
C LEU A 174 9.68 20.28 -16.69
N GLN A 175 10.66 19.88 -17.50
CA GLN A 175 12.04 19.74 -17.07
C GLN A 175 12.62 21.07 -16.55
N ASN A 176 12.25 22.19 -17.17
CA ASN A 176 12.67 23.51 -16.67
C ASN A 176 12.09 23.81 -15.29
N VAL A 177 10.81 23.47 -15.05
CA VAL A 177 10.17 23.63 -13.73
C VAL A 177 10.88 22.76 -12.69
N VAL A 178 11.13 21.48 -13.00
CA VAL A 178 11.87 20.57 -12.11
C VAL A 178 13.26 21.14 -11.76
N ASN A 179 13.98 21.64 -12.76
CA ASN A 179 15.32 22.19 -12.56
C ASN A 179 15.34 23.49 -11.75
N SER A 180 14.32 24.35 -11.88
CA SER A 180 14.30 25.65 -11.19
C SER A 180 13.66 25.58 -9.80
N GLU A 181 12.63 24.77 -9.62
CA GLU A 181 11.78 24.78 -8.42
C GLU A 181 12.01 23.57 -7.51
N PHE A 182 12.48 22.46 -8.08
CA PHE A 182 12.66 21.18 -7.37
C PHE A 182 14.10 20.66 -7.49
N SER A 183 15.06 21.57 -7.72
CA SER A 183 16.47 21.23 -7.83
C SER A 183 16.97 20.49 -6.59
N GLY A 184 17.68 19.37 -6.80
CA GLY A 184 18.22 18.54 -5.72
C GLY A 184 17.23 17.56 -5.09
N ARG A 185 15.98 17.50 -5.57
CA ARG A 185 14.97 16.54 -5.09
C ARG A 185 14.94 15.20 -5.84
N GLY A 186 15.90 14.96 -6.75
CA GLY A 186 16.02 13.68 -7.45
C GLY A 186 14.92 13.37 -8.48
N ILE A 187 14.04 14.33 -8.78
CA ILE A 187 12.93 14.14 -9.73
C ILE A 187 13.44 13.87 -11.14
N THR A 188 12.96 12.78 -11.74
CA THR A 188 13.23 12.40 -13.13
C THR A 188 11.92 12.34 -13.90
N LEU A 189 11.89 12.90 -15.11
CA LEU A 189 10.67 12.87 -15.92
C LEU A 189 10.38 11.45 -16.42
N VAL A 190 9.14 11.01 -16.23
CA VAL A 190 8.60 9.76 -16.77
C VAL A 190 8.36 9.93 -18.28
N ASP A 191 8.76 8.95 -19.10
CA ASP A 191 8.46 8.99 -20.54
C ASP A 191 6.97 8.76 -20.81
N GLU A 192 6.44 9.37 -21.87
CA GLU A 192 5.04 9.21 -22.28
C GLU A 192 4.62 7.74 -22.41
N ALA A 193 5.47 6.86 -22.94
CA ALA A 193 5.13 5.45 -23.10
C ALA A 193 4.97 4.74 -21.73
N ALA A 194 5.88 4.99 -20.80
CA ALA A 194 5.78 4.48 -19.43
C ALA A 194 4.55 5.04 -18.72
N ALA A 195 4.26 6.33 -18.92
CA ALA A 195 3.09 6.97 -18.34
C ALA A 195 1.77 6.37 -18.85
N LEU A 196 1.72 6.00 -20.12
CA LEU A 196 0.57 5.32 -20.72
C LEU A 196 0.44 3.87 -20.26
N GLU A 197 1.55 3.17 -20.01
CA GLU A 197 1.54 1.81 -19.47
C GLU A 197 0.97 1.78 -18.05
N HIS A 198 1.49 2.64 -17.17
CA HIS A 198 0.97 2.79 -15.81
C HIS A 198 -0.53 3.16 -15.78
N PHE A 199 -0.94 4.11 -16.62
CA PHE A 199 -2.35 4.48 -16.70
C PHE A 199 -3.22 3.36 -17.25
N GLN A 200 -2.70 2.52 -18.17
CA GLN A 200 -3.41 1.34 -18.64
C GLN A 200 -3.68 0.36 -17.49
N ASP A 201 -2.75 0.19 -16.56
CA ASP A 201 -2.96 -0.64 -15.37
C ASP A 201 -4.06 -0.08 -14.48
N THR A 202 -4.15 1.24 -14.35
CA THR A 202 -5.26 1.90 -13.66
C THR A 202 -6.59 1.60 -14.34
N LEU A 203 -6.67 1.74 -15.68
CA LEU A 203 -7.90 1.43 -16.43
C LEU A 203 -8.29 -0.06 -16.31
N ASN A 204 -7.30 -0.96 -16.32
CA ASN A 204 -7.52 -2.39 -16.12
C ASN A 204 -8.13 -2.65 -14.74
N LYS A 205 -7.55 -2.08 -13.67
CA LYS A 205 -8.05 -2.18 -12.28
C LYS A 205 -9.46 -1.60 -12.12
N LEU A 206 -9.75 -0.47 -12.77
CA LEU A 206 -11.09 0.15 -12.74
C LEU A 206 -12.15 -0.62 -13.53
N SER A 207 -11.75 -1.30 -14.60
CA SER A 207 -12.63 -2.16 -15.39
C SER A 207 -12.78 -3.58 -14.83
N ALA A 208 -11.93 -3.95 -13.86
CA ALA A 208 -12.00 -5.24 -13.19
C ALA A 208 -13.28 -5.31 -12.35
N SER A 209 -14.02 -6.40 -12.49
CA SER A 209 -15.12 -6.71 -11.59
C SER A 209 -14.54 -7.15 -10.25
N ALA A 210 -14.55 -6.26 -9.26
CA ALA A 210 -14.18 -6.62 -7.90
C ALA A 210 -15.03 -7.81 -7.43
N SER A 211 -14.40 -8.81 -6.81
CA SER A 211 -15.08 -9.94 -6.22
C SER A 211 -14.71 -10.01 -4.75
N PHE A 212 -15.68 -9.69 -3.89
CA PHE A 212 -15.49 -9.77 -2.44
C PHE A 212 -15.68 -11.19 -1.89
N LEU A 213 -16.04 -12.20 -2.70
CA LEU A 213 -16.33 -13.55 -2.19
C LEU A 213 -15.17 -14.15 -1.37
N GLY A 214 -15.46 -14.68 -0.19
CA GLY A 214 -14.52 -15.29 0.75
C GLY A 214 -14.11 -14.36 1.89
N ARG A 215 -13.08 -14.78 2.63
CA ARG A 215 -12.58 -14.08 3.83
C ARG A 215 -11.53 -13.03 3.49
N TRP A 216 -11.65 -11.85 4.09
CA TRP A 216 -10.79 -10.68 3.89
C TRP A 216 -10.46 -10.03 5.22
N ILE A 217 -9.20 -9.65 5.40
CA ILE A 217 -8.70 -8.82 6.48
C ILE A 217 -8.86 -7.36 6.04
N ALA A 218 -9.63 -6.57 6.77
CA ALA A 218 -9.75 -5.14 6.53
C ALA A 218 -8.73 -4.36 7.34
N ARG A 219 -7.97 -3.50 6.66
CA ARG A 219 -7.02 -2.58 7.25
C ARG A 219 -7.45 -1.14 7.05
N ASN A 220 -7.19 -0.32 8.05
CA ASN A 220 -7.25 1.13 7.93
C ASN A 220 -6.17 1.62 6.95
N GLY A 221 -6.56 2.51 6.05
CA GLY A 221 -5.76 2.97 4.93
C GLY A 221 -4.72 4.05 5.27
N GLU A 222 -4.81 4.63 6.46
CA GLU A 222 -3.89 5.65 6.99
C GLU A 222 -2.82 5.03 7.88
N TYR A 223 -3.21 4.15 8.81
CA TYR A 223 -2.33 3.59 9.82
C TYR A 223 -1.95 2.12 9.57
N GLY A 224 -2.70 1.41 8.72
CA GLY A 224 -2.44 0.00 8.40
C GLY A 224 -2.89 -1.02 9.43
N ASP A 225 -3.51 -0.57 10.51
CA ASP A 225 -4.13 -1.40 11.54
C ASP A 225 -5.21 -2.29 10.95
N ILE A 226 -5.23 -3.55 11.37
CA ILE A 226 -6.37 -4.43 11.14
C ILE A 226 -7.52 -3.97 12.04
N SER A 227 -8.67 -3.68 11.42
CA SER A 227 -9.89 -3.25 12.11
C SER A 227 -10.94 -4.34 12.16
N ALA A 228 -11.01 -5.19 11.13
CA ALA A 228 -12.02 -6.25 11.06
C ALA A 228 -11.64 -7.38 10.10
N ILE A 229 -12.38 -8.48 10.20
CA ILE A 229 -12.39 -9.57 9.23
C ILE A 229 -13.79 -9.68 8.63
N TYR A 230 -13.87 -9.67 7.31
CA TYR A 230 -15.10 -9.81 6.54
C TYR A 230 -15.11 -11.15 5.80
N ASP A 231 -16.16 -11.94 5.97
CA ASP A 231 -16.37 -13.19 5.23
C ASP A 231 -17.63 -13.06 4.37
N PHE A 232 -17.44 -12.82 3.07
CA PHE A 232 -18.52 -12.61 2.11
C PHE A 232 -18.93 -13.92 1.45
N SER A 233 -20.21 -14.24 1.47
CA SER A 233 -20.76 -15.44 0.86
C SER A 233 -21.54 -15.15 -0.43
N ALA A 234 -21.58 -16.15 -1.32
CA ALA A 234 -22.24 -16.03 -2.63
C ALA A 234 -23.76 -15.78 -2.58
N ASN A 235 -24.39 -15.90 -1.39
CA ASN A 235 -25.79 -15.58 -1.17
C ASN A 235 -26.06 -14.08 -0.90
N GLY A 236 -25.03 -13.22 -0.92
CA GLY A 236 -25.17 -11.79 -0.65
C GLY A 236 -25.18 -11.44 0.85
N GLU A 237 -24.67 -12.33 1.70
CA GLU A 237 -24.43 -12.08 3.12
C GLU A 237 -22.94 -11.90 3.40
N VAL A 238 -22.61 -11.11 4.40
CA VAL A 238 -21.25 -10.95 4.90
C VAL A 238 -21.27 -11.06 6.42
N THR A 239 -20.39 -11.89 6.95
CA THR A 239 -20.14 -11.99 8.38
C THR A 239 -18.94 -11.14 8.73
N VAL A 240 -19.10 -10.24 9.69
CA VAL A 240 -18.06 -9.29 10.10
C VAL A 240 -17.65 -9.61 11.53
N THR A 241 -16.35 -9.72 11.75
CA THR A 241 -15.73 -9.77 13.08
C THR A 241 -14.89 -8.52 13.25
N GLU A 242 -15.33 -7.62 14.13
CA GLU A 242 -14.62 -6.37 14.42
C GLU A 242 -13.70 -6.55 15.64
N TYR A 243 -12.54 -5.93 15.56
CA TYR A 243 -11.60 -5.80 16.66
C TYR A 243 -11.80 -4.44 17.34
N ASP A 244 -11.76 -4.43 18.66
CA ASP A 244 -12.05 -3.26 19.51
C ASP A 244 -11.18 -3.30 20.79
N ASP A 245 -11.03 -2.18 21.48
CA ASP A 245 -10.30 -2.05 22.75
C ASP A 245 -8.93 -2.78 22.74
N CYS A 246 -8.05 -2.45 21.79
CA CYS A 246 -6.69 -3.00 21.76
C CYS A 246 -5.88 -2.52 22.97
N ALA A 247 -5.18 -3.42 23.66
CA ALA A 247 -4.45 -3.09 24.88
C ALA A 247 -3.43 -1.94 24.66
N ASN A 248 -3.29 -1.06 25.67
CA ASN A 248 -2.30 0.02 25.85
C ASN A 248 -2.50 1.42 25.19
N ASN A 249 -3.64 1.75 24.54
CA ASN A 249 -3.91 3.01 23.79
C ASN A 249 -3.67 2.95 22.25
N ASP A 250 -4.52 2.16 21.60
CA ASP A 250 -5.31 2.38 20.37
C ASP A 250 -4.71 2.82 19.02
N ILE A 251 -3.47 3.30 18.89
CA ILE A 251 -3.05 3.92 17.61
C ILE A 251 -2.08 3.07 16.74
N TYR A 252 -1.36 2.06 17.25
CA TYR A 252 -0.20 1.55 16.48
C TYR A 252 0.07 0.04 16.40
N TRP A 253 -0.89 -0.87 16.61
CA TRP A 253 -0.52 -2.20 17.11
C TRP A 253 -1.13 -3.46 16.48
N SER A 254 -2.13 -3.33 15.60
CA SER A 254 -2.74 -4.49 14.92
C SER A 254 -2.10 -4.76 13.54
N SER A 255 -0.77 -4.83 13.50
CA SER A 255 0.00 -5.05 12.26
C SER A 255 -0.27 -6.41 11.62
N THR A 256 -0.54 -7.43 12.45
CA THR A 256 -0.83 -8.82 12.03
C THR A 256 -2.11 -9.35 12.66
N VAL A 257 -2.83 -10.27 12.02
CA VAL A 257 -4.04 -10.93 12.55
C VAL A 257 -3.71 -11.59 13.89
N GLU A 258 -2.58 -12.29 13.99
CA GLU A 258 -2.16 -12.98 15.20
C GLU A 258 -1.84 -12.00 16.35
N SER A 259 -1.23 -10.84 16.05
CA SER A 259 -1.07 -9.75 17.02
C SER A 259 -2.43 -9.20 17.43
N THR A 260 -3.33 -8.99 16.46
CA THR A 260 -4.67 -8.43 16.70
C THR A 260 -5.49 -9.36 17.60
N ASP A 261 -5.52 -10.65 17.31
CA ASP A 261 -6.20 -11.68 18.10
C ASP A 261 -5.65 -11.78 19.52
N SER A 262 -4.35 -11.54 19.69
CA SER A 262 -3.68 -11.60 21.00
C SER A 262 -3.89 -10.35 21.85
N ASN A 263 -4.12 -9.19 21.23
CA ASN A 263 -4.04 -7.88 21.89
C ASN A 263 -5.34 -7.07 21.87
N CYS A 264 -6.29 -7.42 21.01
CA CYS A 264 -7.57 -6.71 20.87
C CYS A 264 -8.73 -7.58 21.36
N THR A 265 -9.77 -6.93 21.87
CA THR A 265 -11.04 -7.62 22.11
C THR A 265 -11.78 -7.80 20.79
N THR A 266 -12.50 -8.90 20.64
CA THR A 266 -13.34 -9.14 19.46
C THR A 266 -14.79 -8.89 19.81
N ARG A 267 -15.48 -8.10 18.98
CA ARG A 267 -16.94 -8.01 19.05
C ARG A 267 -17.53 -9.33 18.54
N PRO A 268 -18.65 -9.82 19.11
CA PRO A 268 -19.32 -10.99 18.57
C PRO A 268 -19.64 -10.79 17.10
N ALA A 269 -19.21 -11.75 16.27
CA ALA A 269 -19.43 -11.68 14.83
C ALA A 269 -20.91 -11.46 14.52
N PHE A 270 -21.18 -10.57 13.57
CA PHE A 270 -22.53 -10.26 13.12
C PHE A 270 -22.64 -10.42 11.61
N THR A 271 -23.84 -10.75 11.15
CA THR A 271 -24.11 -10.96 9.73
C THR A 271 -24.98 -9.84 9.21
N GLN A 272 -24.63 -9.34 8.02
CA GLN A 272 -25.37 -8.33 7.31
C GLN A 272 -25.44 -8.65 5.82
N SER A 273 -26.34 -7.98 5.10
CA SER A 273 -26.44 -8.13 3.64
C SER A 273 -25.41 -7.24 2.95
N TYR A 274 -24.88 -7.69 1.82
CA TYR A 274 -24.03 -6.86 0.97
C TYR A 274 -24.49 -6.88 -0.49
N SER A 275 -24.20 -5.80 -1.22
CA SER A 275 -24.38 -5.75 -2.67
C SER A 275 -23.26 -4.96 -3.31
N LEU A 276 -22.72 -5.47 -4.41
CA LEU A 276 -21.75 -4.76 -5.25
C LEU A 276 -22.43 -4.37 -6.57
N VAL A 277 -22.54 -3.07 -6.84
CA VAL A 277 -23.08 -2.54 -8.10
C VAL A 277 -22.02 -1.65 -8.74
N GLY A 278 -21.44 -2.12 -9.85
CA GLY A 278 -20.25 -1.48 -10.41
C GLY A 278 -19.09 -1.57 -9.42
N ASN A 279 -18.55 -0.43 -9.00
CA ASN A 279 -17.51 -0.33 -7.98
C ASN A 279 -18.05 0.09 -6.60
N ALA A 280 -19.37 0.21 -6.43
CA ALA A 280 -19.97 0.58 -5.15
C ALA A 280 -20.40 -0.67 -4.38
N LEU A 281 -19.75 -0.92 -3.23
CA LEU A 281 -20.13 -1.92 -2.24
C LEU A 281 -21.05 -1.26 -1.22
N SER A 282 -22.24 -1.82 -1.02
CA SER A 282 -23.12 -1.47 0.09
C SER A 282 -23.17 -2.61 1.09
N LEU A 283 -23.06 -2.27 2.36
CA LEU A 283 -23.13 -3.17 3.51
C LEU A 283 -24.34 -2.74 4.35
N THR A 284 -25.36 -3.57 4.48
CA THR A 284 -26.63 -3.18 5.12
C THR A 284 -27.03 -4.16 6.21
N GLY A 285 -27.10 -3.65 7.44
CA GLY A 285 -27.47 -4.39 8.65
C GLY A 285 -28.05 -3.46 9.73
N SER A 286 -29.00 -3.96 10.52
CA SER A 286 -29.57 -3.23 11.68
C SER A 286 -30.13 -1.82 11.40
N GLY A 287 -30.53 -1.53 10.16
CA GLY A 287 -31.03 -0.22 9.74
C GLY A 287 -29.94 0.82 9.40
N ILE A 288 -28.69 0.39 9.34
CA ILE A 288 -27.52 1.18 8.94
C ILE A 288 -27.03 0.65 7.58
N THR A 289 -26.56 1.56 6.71
CA THR A 289 -25.94 1.19 5.43
C THR A 289 -24.59 1.88 5.30
N ASP A 290 -23.52 1.09 5.42
CA ASP A 290 -22.17 1.55 5.10
C ASP A 290 -21.94 1.38 3.60
N THR A 291 -21.23 2.34 3.00
CA THR A 291 -20.98 2.35 1.56
C THR A 291 -19.49 2.51 1.29
N CYS A 292 -18.93 1.60 0.51
CA CYS A 292 -17.55 1.66 0.05
C CYS A 292 -17.50 1.82 -1.46
N ILE A 293 -16.56 2.62 -1.94
CA ILE A 293 -16.24 2.76 -3.35
C ILE A 293 -14.91 2.08 -3.59
N VAL A 294 -14.94 1.00 -4.36
CA VAL A 294 -13.74 0.31 -4.82
C VAL A 294 -12.96 1.26 -5.73
N VAL A 295 -11.76 1.59 -5.27
CA VAL A 295 -10.78 2.44 -5.95
C VAL A 295 -9.87 1.60 -6.83
N SER A 296 -9.48 0.42 -6.32
CA SER A 296 -8.65 -0.56 -7.01
C SER A 296 -9.02 -1.96 -6.54
N SER A 297 -9.00 -2.95 -7.44
CA SER A 297 -9.21 -4.34 -7.08
C SER A 297 -8.29 -5.27 -7.84
N SER A 298 -7.78 -6.26 -7.13
CA SER A 298 -7.11 -7.45 -7.63
C SER A 298 -7.72 -8.68 -6.97
N GLU A 299 -7.18 -9.86 -7.27
CA GLU A 299 -7.58 -11.10 -6.60
C GLU A 299 -7.19 -11.13 -5.11
N PHE A 300 -6.12 -10.43 -4.73
CA PHE A 300 -5.50 -10.52 -3.40
C PHE A 300 -5.75 -9.29 -2.54
N GLU A 301 -6.07 -8.17 -3.16
CA GLU A 301 -6.21 -6.89 -2.50
C GLU A 301 -7.31 -6.07 -3.17
N ILE A 302 -8.20 -5.49 -2.37
CA ILE A 302 -9.17 -4.50 -2.80
C ILE A 302 -8.97 -3.26 -1.94
N ILE A 303 -8.67 -2.13 -2.57
CA ILE A 303 -8.63 -0.83 -1.92
C ILE A 303 -9.98 -0.18 -2.18
N ALA A 304 -10.73 0.07 -1.12
CA ALA A 304 -11.98 0.80 -1.19
C ALA A 304 -11.93 1.98 -0.24
N SER A 305 -12.74 2.98 -0.50
CA SER A 305 -12.93 4.08 0.42
C SER A 305 -14.37 4.06 0.91
N CYS A 306 -14.50 3.88 2.22
CA CYS A 306 -15.69 3.50 2.95
C CYS A 306 -16.21 4.68 3.76
N ILE A 307 -17.53 4.84 3.73
CA ILE A 307 -18.28 5.77 4.56
C ILE A 307 -19.08 4.91 5.53
N TYR A 308 -18.68 4.93 6.79
CA TYR A 308 -19.35 4.22 7.87
C TYR A 308 -20.37 5.14 8.55
N GLN A 309 -21.64 4.76 8.52
CA GLN A 309 -22.72 5.62 9.01
C GLN A 309 -22.66 5.76 10.54
N GLY A 310 -22.43 6.98 11.03
CA GLY A 310 -22.38 7.31 12.46
C GLY A 310 -21.05 7.90 12.94
N VAL A 311 -20.00 7.86 12.10
CA VAL A 311 -18.74 8.59 12.31
C VAL A 311 -18.57 9.77 11.34
N ASP A 312 -19.38 9.85 10.28
CA ASP A 312 -19.38 10.90 9.24
C ASP A 312 -17.99 11.19 8.62
N GLU A 313 -17.08 10.21 8.73
CA GLU A 313 -15.74 10.24 8.18
C GLU A 313 -15.62 9.23 7.03
N VAL A 314 -14.78 9.59 6.06
CA VAL A 314 -14.42 8.71 4.95
C VAL A 314 -13.12 8.04 5.33
N GLU A 315 -13.11 6.71 5.33
CA GLU A 315 -11.94 5.91 5.68
C GLU A 315 -11.52 5.10 4.46
N THR A 316 -10.23 5.11 4.14
CA THR A 316 -9.71 4.14 3.17
C THR A 316 -9.61 2.79 3.86
N THR A 317 -10.21 1.76 3.28
CA THR A 317 -10.15 0.38 3.77
C THR A 317 -9.44 -0.49 2.73
N ILE A 318 -8.35 -1.14 3.14
CA ILE A 318 -7.66 -2.13 2.33
C ILE A 318 -8.13 -3.51 2.77
N PHE A 319 -8.85 -4.19 1.89
CA PHE A 319 -9.25 -5.58 2.07
C PHE A 319 -8.16 -6.48 1.50
N GLN A 320 -7.49 -7.22 2.36
CA GLN A 320 -6.49 -8.23 2.00
C GLN A 320 -7.09 -9.61 2.08
N LYS A 321 -6.79 -10.47 1.13
CA LYS A 321 -7.31 -11.84 1.15
C LYS A 321 -6.68 -12.64 2.29
N ASP A 322 -7.51 -13.13 3.21
CA ASP A 322 -7.05 -13.83 4.43
C ASP A 322 -6.63 -15.29 4.14
N ASN A 323 -7.23 -15.91 3.13
CA ASN A 323 -7.00 -17.32 2.82
C ASN A 323 -7.21 -17.59 1.33
N ILE A 324 -6.13 -17.91 0.61
CA ILE A 324 -6.19 -18.33 -0.80
C ILE A 324 -5.96 -19.84 -0.82
N GLU A 325 -6.97 -20.60 -1.22
CA GLU A 325 -6.69 -21.94 -1.75
C GLU A 325 -5.90 -21.75 -3.05
N PHE A 326 -4.65 -22.19 -3.08
CA PHE A 326 -3.83 -22.09 -4.29
C PHE A 326 -4.50 -22.83 -5.45
N ALA A 327 -4.97 -22.04 -6.42
CA ALA A 327 -5.47 -22.55 -7.69
C ALA A 327 -4.45 -22.25 -8.79
N GLU A 328 -4.49 -23.02 -9.87
CA GLU A 328 -3.55 -22.87 -11.00
C GLU A 328 -3.49 -21.42 -11.54
N ALA A 329 -4.64 -20.75 -11.62
CA ALA A 329 -4.73 -19.35 -12.06
C ALA A 329 -4.00 -18.38 -11.13
N THR A 330 -3.90 -18.71 -9.84
CA THR A 330 -3.27 -17.87 -8.82
C THR A 330 -1.77 -18.09 -8.72
N VAL A 331 -1.27 -19.24 -9.16
CA VAL A 331 0.15 -19.66 -9.06
C VAL A 331 0.93 -19.35 -10.34
N ALA A 332 0.27 -19.35 -11.48
CA ALA A 332 0.89 -18.88 -12.72
C ALA A 332 1.34 -17.42 -12.59
N GLY A 333 2.61 -17.14 -12.88
CA GLY A 333 3.19 -15.82 -12.70
C GLY A 333 4.72 -15.81 -12.72
N LYS A 334 5.29 -14.64 -12.47
CA LYS A 334 6.74 -14.45 -12.32
C LYS A 334 7.13 -14.32 -10.85
N TYR A 335 8.27 -14.89 -10.53
CA TYR A 335 8.82 -15.00 -9.20
C TYR A 335 10.31 -14.72 -9.21
N THR A 336 10.81 -14.37 -8.04
CA THR A 336 12.22 -14.15 -7.78
C THR A 336 12.60 -15.03 -6.62
N GLU A 337 13.36 -16.06 -6.91
CA GLU A 337 14.01 -16.84 -5.88
C GLU A 337 15.28 -16.12 -5.42
N ILE A 338 15.45 -16.03 -4.11
CA ILE A 338 16.67 -15.54 -3.48
C ILE A 338 17.22 -16.69 -2.66
N GLU A 339 18.45 -17.06 -2.97
CA GLU A 339 19.16 -18.16 -2.34
C GLU A 339 20.56 -17.71 -1.93
N ARG A 340 21.20 -18.47 -1.04
CA ARG A 340 22.59 -18.21 -0.63
C ARG A 340 23.54 -19.14 -1.37
N GLY A 341 24.43 -18.56 -2.17
CA GLY A 341 25.53 -19.25 -2.81
C GLY A 341 26.58 -19.76 -1.80
N SER A 342 27.34 -20.77 -2.22
CA SER A 342 28.35 -21.47 -1.41
C SER A 342 29.47 -20.58 -0.85
N SER A 343 29.68 -19.39 -1.43
CA SER A 343 30.64 -18.37 -0.99
C SER A 343 30.11 -17.41 0.09
N GLY A 344 28.84 -17.53 0.49
CA GLY A 344 28.18 -16.60 1.41
C GLY A 344 27.54 -15.38 0.74
N LEU A 345 27.54 -15.34 -0.59
CA LEU A 345 26.91 -14.31 -1.40
C LEU A 345 25.52 -14.79 -1.85
N LEU A 346 24.55 -13.89 -1.99
CA LEU A 346 23.22 -14.29 -2.49
C LEU A 346 23.23 -14.44 -4.03
N SER A 347 22.45 -15.39 -4.52
CA SER A 347 22.02 -15.48 -5.93
C SER A 347 20.54 -15.14 -6.03
N THR A 348 20.17 -14.56 -7.17
CA THR A 348 18.82 -14.19 -7.51
C THR A 348 18.43 -14.86 -8.82
N ILE A 349 17.32 -15.58 -8.80
CA ILE A 349 16.81 -16.35 -9.93
C ILE A 349 15.40 -15.86 -10.27
N GLU A 350 15.16 -15.42 -11.51
CA GLU A 350 13.80 -15.17 -12.01
C GLU A 350 13.17 -16.52 -12.38
N PHE A 351 12.09 -16.87 -11.70
CA PHE A 351 11.24 -18.03 -11.98
C PHE A 351 9.97 -17.60 -12.70
N THR A 352 9.54 -18.33 -13.71
CA THR A 352 8.28 -18.11 -14.41
C THR A 352 7.49 -19.41 -14.45
N LEU A 353 6.26 -19.37 -13.92
CA LEU A 353 5.30 -20.48 -13.97
C LEU A 353 4.18 -20.11 -14.94
N ASN A 354 4.03 -20.89 -16.00
CA ASN A 354 3.00 -20.66 -17.02
C ASN A 354 1.64 -21.19 -16.57
N GLY A 355 0.57 -20.44 -16.83
CA GLY A 355 -0.80 -20.90 -16.63
C GLY A 355 -1.30 -21.81 -17.76
N GLY A 356 -2.21 -22.73 -17.46
CA GLY A 356 -2.87 -23.60 -18.44
C GLY A 356 -2.10 -24.90 -18.70
N SER A 357 -1.22 -24.92 -19.71
CA SER A 357 -0.50 -26.14 -20.12
C SER A 357 0.52 -26.64 -19.09
N LYS A 358 0.75 -25.86 -18.03
CA LYS A 358 1.76 -26.04 -16.98
C LYS A 358 3.19 -26.14 -17.54
N GLY A 359 4.18 -25.93 -16.69
CA GLY A 359 5.58 -25.68 -17.08
C GLY A 359 6.00 -24.22 -16.91
N GLY A 360 7.17 -23.85 -17.40
CA GLY A 360 7.79 -22.58 -17.05
C GLY A 360 9.28 -22.50 -17.40
N SER A 361 9.97 -21.58 -16.77
CA SER A 361 11.42 -21.40 -16.92
C SER A 361 11.99 -20.75 -15.68
N TYR A 362 13.30 -20.90 -15.48
CA TYR A 362 14.04 -20.03 -14.57
C TYR A 362 15.28 -19.46 -15.26
N SER A 363 15.77 -18.33 -14.76
CA SER A 363 17.01 -17.72 -15.21
C SER A 363 17.71 -17.03 -14.05
N VAL A 364 19.01 -17.29 -13.89
CA VAL A 364 19.83 -16.57 -12.90
C VAL A 364 20.06 -15.14 -13.40
N ILE A 365 19.49 -14.16 -12.68
CA ILE A 365 19.48 -12.74 -13.07
C ILE A 365 20.42 -11.86 -12.25
N GLY A 366 20.99 -12.38 -11.16
CA GLY A 366 21.92 -11.64 -10.29
C GLY A 366 22.62 -12.53 -9.27
N GLY A 367 23.76 -12.06 -8.76
CA GLY A 367 24.57 -12.77 -7.76
C GLY A 367 26.06 -12.79 -8.09
N SER A 368 26.90 -12.68 -7.05
CA SER A 368 28.36 -12.53 -7.18
C SER A 368 29.15 -13.85 -7.15
N SER A 369 28.50 -15.01 -7.25
CA SER A 369 29.18 -16.26 -7.58
C SER A 369 29.41 -16.34 -9.09
N SER A 370 30.68 -16.29 -9.48
CA SER A 370 31.20 -16.28 -10.86
C SER A 370 30.87 -17.50 -11.72
N ASP A 371 30.10 -18.46 -11.23
CA ASP A 371 30.05 -19.80 -11.81
C ASP A 371 28.77 -20.05 -12.62
N ASN A 372 27.65 -19.36 -12.33
CA ASN A 372 26.33 -19.62 -12.96
C ASN A 372 25.58 -18.35 -13.45
N ASN A 373 26.26 -17.20 -13.61
CA ASN A 373 25.57 -15.99 -14.09
C ASN A 373 25.11 -16.17 -15.55
N GLY A 374 23.78 -16.12 -15.78
CA GLY A 374 23.16 -16.39 -17.08
C GLY A 374 22.74 -17.84 -17.32
N ASP A 375 22.82 -18.69 -16.29
CA ASP A 375 22.24 -20.03 -16.29
C ASP A 375 20.72 -19.96 -16.45
N THR A 376 20.16 -20.91 -17.19
CA THR A 376 18.75 -20.99 -17.53
C THR A 376 18.27 -22.42 -17.56
N GLY A 377 17.07 -22.67 -17.04
CA GLY A 377 16.43 -23.96 -17.18
C GLY A 377 14.95 -23.86 -17.51
N THR A 378 14.39 -25.00 -17.88
CA THR A 378 12.97 -25.15 -18.18
C THR A 378 12.28 -25.88 -17.06
N ILE A 379 11.17 -25.33 -16.58
CA ILE A 379 10.24 -26.04 -15.70
C ILE A 379 9.32 -26.83 -16.62
N GLU A 380 9.39 -28.15 -16.53
CA GLU A 380 8.63 -29.06 -17.41
C GLU A 380 7.18 -29.17 -16.95
N ASP A 381 6.96 -29.29 -15.63
CA ASP A 381 5.63 -29.29 -15.02
C ASP A 381 5.69 -28.74 -13.59
N TRP A 382 4.54 -28.27 -13.11
CA TRP A 382 4.35 -27.84 -11.73
C TRP A 382 2.92 -28.09 -11.27
N SER A 383 2.74 -28.32 -9.97
CA SER A 383 1.41 -28.51 -9.39
C SER A 383 1.38 -28.10 -7.92
N ILE A 384 0.17 -27.88 -7.40
CA ILE A 384 -0.05 -27.76 -5.96
C ILE A 384 -0.41 -29.15 -5.43
N ASN A 385 0.40 -29.66 -4.51
CA ASN A 385 0.16 -30.96 -3.89
C ASN A 385 -0.98 -30.88 -2.85
N THR A 386 -1.39 -32.03 -2.30
CA THR A 386 -2.50 -32.08 -1.31
C THR A 386 -2.19 -31.35 0.01
N GLY A 387 -0.93 -31.02 0.26
CA GLY A 387 -0.50 -30.22 1.40
C GLY A 387 -0.51 -28.71 1.12
N GLY A 388 -0.88 -28.27 -0.09
CA GLY A 388 -0.85 -26.87 -0.49
C GLY A 388 0.54 -26.39 -0.94
N ASN A 389 1.52 -27.29 -1.08
CA ASN A 389 2.88 -26.93 -1.49
C ASN A 389 2.98 -26.91 -3.02
N LEU A 390 3.73 -25.95 -3.55
CA LEU A 390 4.09 -25.89 -4.96
C LEU A 390 5.23 -26.87 -5.22
N VAL A 391 4.97 -27.91 -6.01
CA VAL A 391 5.96 -28.88 -6.46
C VAL A 391 6.21 -28.71 -7.96
N PHE A 392 7.46 -28.80 -8.38
CA PHE A 392 7.85 -28.61 -9.78
C PHE A 392 9.03 -29.52 -10.14
N ASN A 393 9.14 -29.81 -11.43
CA ASN A 393 10.28 -30.52 -12.01
C ASN A 393 10.74 -29.79 -13.26
N GLY A 394 12.01 -29.93 -13.57
CA GLY A 394 12.60 -29.25 -14.70
C GLY A 394 13.94 -29.82 -15.14
N THR A 395 14.50 -29.13 -16.12
CA THR A 395 15.81 -29.43 -16.70
C THR A 395 16.67 -28.19 -16.69
N ASP A 396 17.85 -28.34 -16.11
CA ASP A 396 18.93 -27.38 -16.02
C ASP A 396 19.90 -27.59 -17.20
N ASP A 397 20.25 -26.50 -17.89
CA ASP A 397 21.21 -26.42 -18.99
C ASP A 397 21.20 -27.64 -19.96
N ALA A 398 19.98 -27.97 -20.41
CA ALA A 398 19.64 -29.02 -21.38
C ALA A 398 19.93 -30.49 -21.00
N ASP A 399 20.47 -30.83 -19.82
CA ASP A 399 20.80 -32.24 -19.50
C ASP A 399 20.68 -32.67 -18.02
N ALA A 400 20.53 -31.77 -17.04
CA ALA A 400 20.38 -32.14 -15.63
C ALA A 400 18.93 -31.99 -15.15
N SER A 401 18.27 -33.10 -14.78
CA SER A 401 16.93 -33.03 -14.18
C SER A 401 17.01 -32.54 -12.73
N PHE A 402 16.11 -31.63 -12.35
CA PHE A 402 15.91 -31.22 -10.96
C PHE A 402 14.42 -31.28 -10.60
N ASP A 403 14.15 -31.44 -9.32
CA ASP A 403 12.85 -31.34 -8.71
C ASP A 403 12.93 -30.27 -7.60
N GLY A 404 11.81 -29.67 -7.21
CA GLY A 404 11.77 -28.74 -6.09
C GLY A 404 10.39 -28.61 -5.46
N GLU A 405 10.36 -28.15 -4.21
CA GLU A 405 9.14 -27.94 -3.43
C GLU A 405 9.20 -26.61 -2.66
N TYR A 406 8.23 -25.72 -2.91
CA TYR A 406 7.99 -24.50 -2.14
C TYR A 406 6.77 -24.66 -1.22
N ARG A 407 6.90 -24.22 0.02
CA ARG A 407 5.80 -24.23 1.00
C ARG A 407 5.20 -22.83 1.15
N PRO A 408 3.89 -22.73 1.40
CA PRO A 408 3.31 -21.45 1.72
C PRO A 408 3.63 -21.05 3.16
N ALA A 409 3.77 -19.75 3.41
CA ALA A 409 3.82 -19.23 4.77
C ALA A 409 2.51 -19.56 5.51
N GLN A 410 2.58 -19.87 6.80
CA GLN A 410 1.43 -20.44 7.52
C GLN A 410 0.41 -19.41 8.03
N SER A 411 0.73 -18.11 8.03
CA SER A 411 -0.18 -17.05 8.48
C SER A 411 -0.92 -16.34 7.35
N GLY A 412 -2.12 -15.84 7.68
CA GLY A 412 -3.05 -15.18 6.76
C GLY A 412 -2.57 -13.85 6.16
N LEU A 413 -1.30 -13.48 6.35
CA LEU A 413 -0.76 -12.15 6.05
C LEU A 413 0.24 -12.08 4.91
N VAL A 414 0.56 -13.23 4.31
CA VAL A 414 1.61 -13.32 3.29
C VAL A 414 1.02 -13.60 1.92
N TYR A 415 -0.25 -13.27 1.73
CA TYR A 415 -0.93 -13.45 0.45
C TYR A 415 -0.88 -12.20 -0.42
N LEU A 416 -0.04 -11.22 -0.07
CA LEU A 416 0.35 -10.14 -0.98
C LEU A 416 1.36 -10.69 -1.97
N ALA A 417 0.93 -10.75 -3.22
CA ALA A 417 1.74 -11.18 -4.34
C ALA A 417 2.28 -12.61 -4.21
N GLY A 418 1.50 -13.58 -3.69
CA GLY A 418 1.79 -15.02 -3.84
C GLY A 418 3.20 -15.45 -3.43
N THR A 419 3.73 -14.91 -2.34
CA THR A 419 5.09 -15.20 -1.86
C THR A 419 5.14 -16.59 -1.21
N TRP A 420 6.10 -17.41 -1.63
CA TRP A 420 6.37 -18.72 -1.06
C TRP A 420 7.72 -18.69 -0.35
N ILE A 421 7.75 -19.19 0.89
CA ILE A 421 8.99 -19.32 1.65
C ILE A 421 9.32 -20.80 1.66
N THR A 422 10.48 -21.21 1.13
CA THR A 422 10.81 -22.62 1.22
C THR A 422 11.02 -23.03 2.67
N ASP A 423 10.65 -24.26 2.96
CA ASP A 423 11.35 -25.04 3.96
C ASP A 423 11.96 -26.24 3.22
N TYR A 424 13.27 -26.14 3.01
CA TYR A 424 14.21 -27.24 2.80
C TYR A 424 14.13 -28.00 1.47
N ASP A 425 15.21 -27.95 0.68
CA ASP A 425 15.57 -29.06 -0.19
C ASP A 425 17.05 -29.47 -0.07
N ASP A 426 17.21 -30.80 -0.14
CA ASP A 426 18.39 -31.62 -0.38
C ASP A 426 19.81 -31.09 -0.09
N ASN A 427 20.28 -31.42 1.12
CA ASN A 427 21.71 -31.51 1.49
C ASN A 427 22.52 -30.21 1.57
N SER A 428 21.90 -29.03 1.42
CA SER A 428 22.53 -27.77 1.78
C SER A 428 21.83 -27.12 2.97
N SER A 429 22.57 -26.43 3.83
CA SER A 429 22.03 -25.78 5.03
C SER A 429 21.30 -24.46 4.73
N TRP A 430 20.85 -24.25 3.49
CA TRP A 430 20.38 -22.97 2.98
C TRP A 430 18.89 -23.06 2.58
N VAL A 431 18.11 -22.04 2.93
CA VAL A 431 16.65 -22.01 2.73
C VAL A 431 16.32 -20.90 1.72
N PRO A 432 15.98 -21.23 0.46
CA PRO A 432 15.57 -20.24 -0.52
C PRO A 432 14.24 -19.54 -0.18
N SER A 433 13.99 -18.39 -0.79
CA SER A 433 12.66 -17.75 -0.75
C SER A 433 12.21 -17.34 -2.13
N LEU A 434 10.99 -17.72 -2.50
CA LEU A 434 10.39 -17.47 -3.79
C LEU A 434 9.35 -16.36 -3.69
N LEU A 435 9.74 -15.17 -4.11
CA LEU A 435 8.99 -13.94 -3.94
C LEU A 435 8.32 -13.58 -5.27
N ARG A 436 6.98 -13.53 -5.36
CA ARG A 436 6.35 -13.19 -6.65
C ARG A 436 6.47 -11.71 -6.99
N ASN A 437 6.76 -11.41 -8.25
CA ASN A 437 6.89 -10.07 -8.82
C ASN A 437 7.93 -9.14 -8.16
N VAL A 438 8.78 -9.62 -7.24
CA VAL A 438 9.88 -8.82 -6.67
C VAL A 438 11.03 -8.76 -7.66
N LYS A 439 11.13 -7.74 -8.51
CA LYS A 439 12.28 -7.60 -9.42
C LYS A 439 13.51 -7.17 -8.61
N ALA A 440 14.48 -8.07 -8.43
CA ALA A 440 15.77 -7.74 -7.79
C ALA A 440 16.62 -6.71 -8.57
N ASN A 441 16.16 -6.24 -9.73
CA ASN A 441 16.92 -5.36 -10.63
C ASN A 441 16.10 -4.19 -11.18
N SER A 442 14.98 -3.83 -10.55
CA SER A 442 14.42 -2.49 -10.75
C SER A 442 15.14 -1.54 -9.82
N ASN A 443 15.65 -0.42 -10.35
CA ASN A 443 16.39 0.64 -9.65
C ASN A 443 15.59 1.37 -8.54
N VAL A 444 14.58 0.73 -7.96
CA VAL A 444 13.70 1.25 -6.92
C VAL A 444 14.31 0.89 -5.57
N ASN A 445 15.08 1.85 -5.04
CA ASN A 445 15.14 2.26 -3.64
C ASN A 445 14.92 1.17 -2.56
N THR A 446 15.98 0.68 -1.92
CA THR A 446 15.80 -0.14 -0.71
C THR A 446 15.82 0.70 0.55
N ILE A 447 16.88 1.48 0.83
CA ILE A 447 16.98 2.18 2.13
C ILE A 447 15.98 3.33 2.25
N ALA A 448 15.84 4.19 1.23
CA ALA A 448 14.97 5.37 1.34
C ALA A 448 13.51 4.99 1.63
N ASP A 449 13.04 3.90 1.00
CA ASP A 449 11.67 3.41 1.14
C ASP A 449 11.41 2.83 2.54
N ILE A 450 12.44 2.28 3.19
CA ILE A 450 12.37 1.68 4.54
C ILE A 450 13.07 2.53 5.60
N ASP A 451 13.46 3.76 5.29
CA ASP A 451 14.08 4.71 6.23
C ASP A 451 13.04 5.10 7.28
N GLY A 452 13.51 5.34 8.49
CA GLY A 452 12.70 5.78 9.61
C GLY A 452 12.63 4.79 10.77
N PHE A 453 11.55 4.96 11.53
CA PHE A 453 11.33 4.27 12.79
C PHE A 453 10.28 3.17 12.58
N HIS A 454 10.61 1.93 12.98
CA HIS A 454 9.73 0.78 12.74
C HIS A 454 9.57 -0.13 13.94
N GLY A 455 8.34 -0.58 14.17
CA GLY A 455 8.05 -1.79 14.93
C GLY A 455 8.14 -3.01 14.01
N ILE A 456 8.88 -4.03 14.42
CA ILE A 456 9.10 -5.26 13.64
C ILE A 456 8.27 -6.38 14.25
N TYR A 457 7.39 -6.96 13.45
CA TYR A 457 6.53 -8.07 13.87
C TYR A 457 6.89 -9.31 13.06
N ASP A 458 6.96 -10.46 13.73
CA ASP A 458 6.95 -11.74 13.06
C ASP A 458 5.61 -11.90 12.33
N ALA A 459 5.64 -12.11 11.01
CA ALA A 459 4.40 -12.16 10.24
C ALA A 459 3.58 -13.42 10.51
N GLU A 460 4.18 -14.48 11.06
CA GLU A 460 3.49 -15.74 11.34
C GLU A 460 2.88 -15.79 12.74
N THR A 461 3.65 -15.40 13.73
CA THR A 461 3.25 -15.48 15.13
C THR A 461 2.64 -14.17 15.64
N GLY A 462 2.80 -13.07 14.90
CA GLY A 462 2.42 -11.72 15.32
C GLY A 462 3.25 -11.15 16.48
N VAL A 463 4.28 -11.87 16.91
CA VAL A 463 5.13 -11.45 18.03
C VAL A 463 6.01 -10.29 17.59
N CYS A 464 6.08 -9.23 18.41
CA CYS A 464 7.05 -8.17 18.20
C CYS A 464 8.48 -8.73 18.31
N LYS A 465 9.30 -8.54 17.27
CA LYS A 465 10.74 -8.88 17.26
C LYS A 465 11.60 -7.73 17.79
N GLY A 466 11.07 -6.51 17.82
CA GLY A 466 11.72 -5.34 18.38
C GLY A 466 11.34 -4.05 17.67
N VAL A 467 11.88 -2.94 18.18
CA VAL A 467 11.75 -1.61 17.58
C VAL A 467 13.10 -1.19 17.02
N ILE A 468 13.10 -0.64 15.81
CA ILE A 468 14.30 -0.27 15.09
C ILE A 468 14.26 1.18 14.62
N ILE A 469 15.45 1.78 14.47
CA ILE A 469 15.68 2.91 13.57
C ILE A 469 16.56 2.41 12.44
N LEU A 470 16.10 2.58 11.21
CA LEU A 470 16.89 2.31 10.02
C LEU A 470 17.09 3.62 9.27
N ASN A 471 18.33 3.91 8.87
CA ASN A 471 18.68 5.01 7.99
C ASN A 471 19.72 4.57 6.96
N SER A 472 20.13 5.50 6.09
CA SER A 472 21.15 5.27 5.04
C SER A 472 22.47 4.63 5.49
N THR A 473 22.79 4.67 6.79
CA THR A 473 24.07 4.22 7.33
C THR A 473 23.98 3.20 8.46
N ASN A 474 22.92 3.26 9.27
CA ASN A 474 22.78 2.47 10.49
C ASN A 474 21.41 1.80 10.57
N TYR A 475 21.41 0.59 11.12
CA TYR A 475 20.21 -0.11 11.61
C TYR A 475 20.42 -0.37 13.10
N GLU A 476 19.59 0.26 13.92
CA GLU A 476 19.74 0.31 15.37
C GLU A 476 18.53 -0.39 16.01
N VAL A 477 18.77 -1.40 16.84
CA VAL A 477 17.72 -2.20 17.52
C VAL A 477 17.63 -1.76 18.97
N TYR A 478 16.46 -1.38 19.46
CA TYR A 478 16.31 -0.76 20.78
C TYR A 478 15.61 -1.62 21.82
N ASP A 479 14.78 -2.57 21.40
CA ASP A 479 14.14 -3.52 22.31
C ASP A 479 14.25 -4.94 21.76
N SER A 480 14.79 -5.85 22.56
CA SER A 480 14.93 -7.28 22.25
C SER A 480 14.28 -8.20 23.29
N ASP A 481 13.63 -7.65 24.31
CA ASP A 481 13.04 -8.40 25.43
C ASP A 481 11.51 -8.51 25.29
N ALA A 482 11.02 -8.67 24.06
CA ALA A 482 9.63 -9.04 23.73
C ALA A 482 9.33 -10.49 24.13
N THR A 483 9.51 -10.85 25.40
CA THR A 483 9.14 -12.16 25.90
C THR A 483 7.64 -12.21 26.14
N SER A 484 6.97 -12.75 25.13
CA SER A 484 5.89 -13.74 25.25
C SER A 484 4.44 -13.27 25.20
N ASN A 485 4.08 -12.06 24.72
CA ASN A 485 2.72 -11.81 24.17
C ASN A 485 2.37 -10.40 23.65
N LEU A 486 3.23 -9.38 23.70
CA LEU A 486 2.75 -8.00 23.48
C LEU A 486 3.49 -7.29 22.35
N ILE A 487 2.68 -6.62 21.53
CA ILE A 487 2.90 -5.32 20.88
C ILE A 487 4.27 -4.68 21.14
N CYS A 488 4.92 -4.20 20.08
CA CYS A 488 6.11 -3.37 20.23
C CYS A 488 5.80 -2.12 21.07
N ASP A 489 6.41 -2.04 22.25
CA ASP A 489 6.27 -0.90 23.16
C ASP A 489 7.13 0.26 22.65
N TYR A 490 6.52 1.45 22.56
CA TYR A 490 7.16 2.68 22.09
C TYR A 490 7.32 3.62 23.29
N PRO A 491 8.46 3.58 24.00
CA PRO A 491 8.62 4.39 25.19
C PRO A 491 8.67 5.88 24.84
N ASP A 492 7.93 6.69 25.61
CA ASP A 492 7.84 8.15 25.46
C ASP A 492 9.20 8.89 25.47
N ASN A 493 10.27 8.25 25.97
CA ASN A 493 11.63 8.79 26.05
C ASN A 493 12.62 8.00 25.18
N PHE A 494 12.21 7.62 23.96
CA PHE A 494 13.05 6.83 23.06
C PHE A 494 14.42 7.46 22.76
N ASP A 495 14.48 8.80 22.66
CA ASP A 495 15.73 9.55 22.45
C ASP A 495 16.80 9.34 23.53
N GLU A 496 16.42 8.77 24.69
CA GLU A 496 17.32 8.44 25.80
C GLU A 496 17.73 6.97 25.81
N LEU A 497 17.17 6.14 24.94
CA LEU A 497 17.51 4.72 24.84
C LEU A 497 18.83 4.51 24.11
N THR A 498 19.59 3.54 24.60
CA THR A 498 20.78 3.05 23.89
C THR A 498 20.41 1.82 23.09
N PRO A 499 20.78 1.74 21.79
CA PRO A 499 20.49 0.56 21.00
C PRO A 499 21.19 -0.66 21.60
N SER A 500 20.46 -1.78 21.65
CA SER A 500 20.98 -3.09 22.06
C SER A 500 21.94 -3.65 21.01
N LYS A 501 21.72 -3.33 19.73
CA LYS A 501 22.59 -3.68 18.59
C LYS A 501 22.60 -2.58 17.56
N THR A 502 23.73 -2.45 16.87
CA THR A 502 23.89 -1.53 15.74
C THR A 502 24.57 -2.25 14.60
N TYR A 503 23.92 -2.24 13.44
CA TYR A 503 24.40 -2.83 12.20
C TYR A 503 24.78 -1.71 11.23
N SER A 504 25.87 -1.89 10.50
CA SER A 504 26.16 -1.05 9.33
C SER A 504 25.26 -1.47 8.18
N VAL A 505 24.72 -0.49 7.46
CA VAL A 505 23.81 -0.72 6.34
C VAL A 505 24.56 -0.61 5.02
N SER A 506 24.36 -1.60 4.16
CA SER A 506 24.78 -1.55 2.75
C SER A 506 23.70 -2.11 1.84
N THR A 507 23.69 -1.68 0.59
CA THR A 507 22.72 -2.14 -0.42
C THR A 507 23.43 -2.70 -1.63
N SER A 508 22.95 -3.84 -2.13
CA SER A 508 23.40 -4.45 -3.38
C SER A 508 22.20 -5.06 -4.08
N ASP A 509 21.98 -4.76 -5.37
CA ASP A 509 20.97 -5.42 -6.21
C ASP A 509 19.59 -5.59 -5.53
N SER A 510 19.04 -4.49 -5.01
CA SER A 510 17.75 -4.43 -4.30
C SER A 510 17.66 -5.25 -2.99
N LEU A 511 18.81 -5.64 -2.43
CA LEU A 511 18.95 -6.25 -1.10
C LEU A 511 19.50 -5.24 -0.10
N LEU A 512 18.95 -5.27 1.12
CA LEU A 512 19.51 -4.62 2.29
C LEU A 512 20.41 -5.60 3.05
N GLU A 513 21.71 -5.32 3.12
CA GLU A 513 22.65 -6.05 3.96
C GLU A 513 22.95 -5.25 5.24
N LEU A 514 22.73 -5.89 6.38
CA LEU A 514 22.94 -5.36 7.71
C LEU A 514 24.06 -6.16 8.39
N THR A 515 25.20 -5.52 8.66
CA THR A 515 26.37 -6.20 9.21
C THR A 515 26.69 -5.72 10.62
N GLU A 516 26.80 -6.65 11.56
CA GLU A 516 27.33 -6.42 12.91
C GLU A 516 28.40 -7.47 13.21
N ASN A 517 29.66 -7.03 13.32
CA ASN A 517 30.82 -7.91 13.55
C ASN A 517 30.94 -9.04 12.50
N ALA A 518 30.63 -10.28 12.88
CA ALA A 518 30.67 -11.47 12.00
C ALA A 518 29.26 -11.96 11.61
N THR A 519 28.22 -11.19 11.93
CA THR A 519 26.82 -11.51 11.63
C THR A 519 26.33 -10.59 10.53
N SER A 520 25.82 -11.18 9.44
CA SER A 520 25.04 -10.47 8.43
C SER A 520 23.57 -10.86 8.54
N LYS A 521 22.68 -9.88 8.40
CA LYS A 521 21.24 -10.02 8.16
C LYS A 521 20.95 -9.44 6.78
N TRP A 522 20.29 -10.21 5.92
CA TRP A 522 19.91 -9.79 4.57
C TRP A 522 18.40 -9.65 4.49
N CYS A 523 17.93 -8.51 4.05
CA CYS A 523 16.51 -8.18 4.00
C CYS A 523 16.10 -7.73 2.59
N VAL A 524 14.92 -8.15 2.17
CA VAL A 524 14.32 -7.83 0.87
C VAL A 524 12.96 -7.22 1.14
N LEU A 525 12.74 -6.00 0.66
CA LEU A 525 11.43 -5.38 0.67
C LEU A 525 10.56 -6.06 -0.39
N LEU A 526 9.47 -6.68 0.05
CA LEU A 526 8.55 -7.42 -0.83
C LEU A 526 7.46 -6.50 -1.37
N HIS A 527 6.92 -5.69 -0.47
CA HIS A 527 5.76 -4.87 -0.74
C HIS A 527 5.64 -3.75 0.29
N THR A 528 5.20 -2.60 -0.18
CA THR A 528 4.89 -1.44 0.65
C THR A 528 3.43 -1.09 0.46
N GLN A 529 2.72 -0.89 1.57
CA GLN A 529 1.33 -0.45 1.57
C GLN A 529 1.18 0.90 2.25
N LEU A 530 0.01 1.52 2.04
CA LEU A 530 -0.45 2.66 2.85
C LEU A 530 0.52 3.85 2.78
N GLY A 531 1.15 4.04 1.63
CA GLY A 531 2.15 5.09 1.46
C GLY A 531 3.40 4.95 2.33
N GLY A 532 3.80 3.73 2.69
CA GLY A 532 5.02 3.48 3.47
C GLY A 532 4.78 2.94 4.88
N VAL A 533 3.53 2.97 5.36
CA VAL A 533 3.25 2.66 6.77
C VAL A 533 3.45 1.18 7.09
N ILE A 534 3.02 0.27 6.22
CA ILE A 534 3.26 -1.17 6.39
C ILE A 534 4.17 -1.67 5.27
N LYS A 535 5.24 -2.34 5.67
CA LYS A 535 6.24 -2.94 4.79
C LYS A 535 6.31 -4.43 5.09
N TYR A 536 6.21 -5.24 4.05
CA TYR A 536 6.46 -6.67 4.14
C TYR A 536 7.89 -6.92 3.73
N VAL A 537 8.68 -7.47 4.64
CA VAL A 537 10.12 -7.65 4.46
C VAL A 537 10.47 -9.09 4.76
N ALA A 538 11.16 -9.76 3.83
CA ALA A 538 11.76 -11.06 4.09
C ALA A 538 13.20 -10.86 4.57
N CYS A 539 13.55 -11.38 5.73
CA CYS A 539 14.90 -11.24 6.28
C CYS A 539 15.52 -12.58 6.68
N SER A 540 16.77 -12.82 6.27
CA SER A 540 17.58 -13.99 6.65
C SER A 540 18.84 -13.57 7.41
N THR A 541 19.39 -14.48 8.22
CA THR A 541 20.69 -14.29 8.87
C THR A 541 21.72 -15.31 8.39
N ASN A 542 22.99 -15.14 8.77
CA ASN A 542 24.04 -16.12 8.53
C ASN A 542 23.69 -17.57 8.94
N ALA A 543 22.73 -17.76 9.86
CA ALA A 543 22.38 -19.04 10.49
C ALA A 543 20.91 -19.46 10.34
N SER A 544 20.08 -18.71 9.59
CA SER A 544 18.64 -18.99 9.44
C SER A 544 18.17 -18.77 8.00
N GLY A 545 17.06 -19.40 7.64
CA GLY A 545 16.33 -19.04 6.42
C GLY A 545 15.76 -17.62 6.49
N PHE A 546 15.05 -17.24 5.43
CA PHE A 546 14.29 -16.01 5.44
C PHE A 546 13.05 -16.17 6.31
N ASP A 547 12.91 -15.31 7.30
CA ASP A 547 11.69 -15.10 8.05
C ASP A 547 10.94 -13.93 7.43
N LEU A 548 9.61 -14.03 7.39
CA LEU A 548 8.80 -12.88 7.01
C LEU A 548 8.54 -11.98 8.21
N GLU A 549 8.79 -10.70 8.01
CA GLU A 549 8.60 -9.64 8.98
C GLU A 549 7.60 -8.62 8.41
N VAL A 550 6.71 -8.13 9.27
CA VAL A 550 5.90 -6.94 9.00
C VAL A 550 6.55 -5.78 9.73
N TRP A 551 7.06 -4.83 8.96
CA TRP A 551 7.69 -3.62 9.47
C TRP A 551 6.67 -2.49 9.41
N ARG A 552 6.26 -2.01 10.57
CA ARG A 552 5.31 -0.91 10.69
C ARG A 552 6.06 0.38 10.97
N GLN A 553 5.92 1.36 10.09
CA GLN A 553 6.44 2.70 10.30
C GLN A 553 5.56 3.48 11.29
N LEU A 554 6.21 4.36 12.04
CA LEU A 554 5.64 5.12 13.16
C LEU A 554 5.76 6.63 12.96
#